data_AF-A0A831JY98-F1
#
_entry.id   AF-A0A831JY98-F1
#
_cell.length_a   1.000
_cell.length_b   1.000
_cell.length_c   1.000
_cell.angle_alpha   90.00
_cell.angle_beta   90.00
_cell.angle_gamma   90.00
#
_symmetry.space_group_name_H-M   'P 1'
#
loop_
_entity.id
_entity.type
_entity.pdbx_description
1 polymer ?
#
loop_
_entity_poly.entity_id
_entity_poly.type
_entity_poly.pdbx_seq_one_letter_code
_entity_poly.pdbx_strand_id
1 'polypeptide(L)' 'MNLQVEIGKLKLKNPVMAASGTFGFGREYGEYIDLNQLGAIVVKGLTVNPKEG' A
#
# COMPACT_ATOMS: atom_id res chain seq x y z
N MET A 1 10.74 -19.88 1.15
CA MET A 1 9.29 -20.03 1.41
C MET A 1 8.56 -19.05 0.50
N ASN A 2 7.51 -19.47 -0.21
CA ASN A 2 6.73 -18.59 -1.10
C ASN A 2 5.50 -18.06 -0.35
N LEU A 3 5.31 -16.74 -0.30
CA LEU A 3 4.19 -16.08 0.39
C LEU A 3 3.19 -15.43 -0.58
N GLN A 4 3.34 -15.62 -1.88
CA GLN A 4 2.47 -15.03 -2.90
C GLN A 4 0.99 -15.40 -2.68
N VAL A 5 0.10 -14.42 -2.85
CA VAL A 5 -1.36 -14.60 -2.70
C VAL A 5 -2.12 -13.97 -3.87
N GLU A 6 -3.31 -14.51 -4.15
CA GLU A 6 -4.29 -13.91 -5.06
C GLU A 6 -5.50 -13.43 -4.26
N ILE A 7 -5.83 -12.15 -4.37
CA ILE A 7 -6.99 -11.53 -3.69
C ILE A 7 -7.87 -10.88 -4.77
N GLY A 8 -9.00 -11.51 -5.08
CA GLY A 8 -9.84 -11.09 -6.20
C GLY A 8 -9.05 -11.13 -7.52
N LYS A 9 -8.85 -9.97 -8.15
CA LYS A 9 -8.06 -9.85 -9.39
C LYS A 9 -6.58 -9.48 -9.15
N LEU A 10 -6.17 -9.29 -7.91
CA LEU A 10 -4.82 -8.85 -7.56
C LEU A 10 -3.92 -10.06 -7.31
N LYS A 11 -2.74 -10.07 -7.93
CA LYS A 11 -1.65 -10.99 -7.61
C LYS A 11 -0.59 -10.24 -6.81
N LEU A 12 -0.43 -10.59 -5.54
CA LEU A 12 0.48 -9.90 -4.61
C LEU A 12 1.63 -10.82 -4.26
N LYS A 13 2.86 -10.30 -4.21
CA LYS A 13 4.04 -11.06 -3.84
C LYS A 13 4.01 -11.63 -2.42
N ASN A 14 3.21 -11.03 -1.53
CA ASN A 14 2.93 -11.47 -0.17
C ASN A 14 1.64 -10.80 0.34
N PRO A 15 1.03 -11.26 1.45
CA PRO A 15 -0.23 -10.71 1.96
C PRO A 15 -0.07 -9.41 2.77
N VAL A 16 1.16 -8.92 2.96
CA VAL A 16 1.41 -7.73 3.79
C VAL A 16 1.11 -6.48 2.96
N MET A 17 0.23 -5.62 3.48
CA MET A 17 -0.10 -4.35 2.85
C MET A 17 -0.29 -3.25 3.89
N ALA A 18 0.06 -2.02 3.53
CA ALA A 18 -0.19 -0.87 4.38
C ALA A 18 -1.69 -0.51 4.36
N ALA A 19 -2.25 -0.17 5.52
CA ALA A 19 -3.65 0.22 5.64
C ALA A 19 -3.90 1.64 5.08
N SER A 20 -5.12 1.90 4.60
CA SER A 20 -5.47 3.22 4.06
C SER A 20 -5.28 4.32 5.10
N GLY A 21 -4.60 5.40 4.69
CA GLY A 21 -4.40 6.57 5.53
C GLY A 21 -3.30 6.42 6.60
N THR A 22 -2.68 5.24 6.75
CA THR A 22 -1.54 5.05 7.68
C THR A 22 -0.19 5.22 6.99
N PHE A 23 -0.17 5.38 5.66
CA PHE A 23 1.05 5.32 4.85
C PHE A 23 1.10 6.38 3.73
N GLY A 24 0.27 7.41 3.80
CA GLY A 24 0.21 8.48 2.79
C GLY A 24 0.05 7.94 1.37
N PHE A 25 1.00 8.28 0.50
CA PHE A 25 1.15 7.73 -0.85
C PHE A 25 2.35 6.78 -0.98
N GLY A 26 2.96 6.40 0.14
CA GLY A 26 4.09 5.46 0.24
C GLY A 26 5.46 6.06 -0.01
N ARG A 27 5.57 7.21 -0.69
CA ARG A 27 6.86 7.83 -1.06
C ARG A 27 7.67 8.25 0.16
N GLU A 28 6.98 8.75 1.18
CA GLU A 28 7.54 9.22 2.44
C GLU A 28 8.22 8.09 3.22
N TYR A 29 7.76 6.86 3.00
CA TYR A 29 8.29 5.67 3.66
C TYR A 29 9.39 4.97 2.87
N GLY A 30 9.63 5.39 1.62
CA GLY A 30 10.68 4.84 0.76
C GLY A 30 12.10 5.08 1.29
N GLU A 31 12.28 6.07 2.17
CA GLU A 31 13.56 6.31 2.86
C GLU A 31 13.81 5.33 4.02
N TYR A 32 12.75 4.70 4.55
CA TYR A 32 12.83 3.82 5.72
C TYR A 32 12.74 2.34 5.35
N ILE A 33 11.96 2.01 4.31
CA ILE A 33 11.77 0.64 3.84
C ILE A 33 11.77 0.59 2.31
N ASP A 34 12.27 -0.51 1.75
CA ASP A 34 12.06 -0.78 0.32
C ASP A 34 10.59 -1.17 0.09
N LEU A 35 9.85 -0.28 -0.56
CA LEU A 35 8.43 -0.47 -0.89
C LEU A 35 8.20 -1.70 -1.77
N ASN A 36 9.23 -2.15 -2.52
CA ASN A 36 9.18 -3.40 -3.28
C ASN A 36 9.22 -4.66 -2.40
N GLN A 37 9.19 -4.53 -1.07
CA GLN A 37 8.96 -5.64 -0.14
C GLN A 37 7.50 -5.79 0.30
N LEU A 38 6.66 -4.76 0.14
CA LEU A 38 5.22 -4.82 0.50
C LEU A 38 4.36 -5.42 -0.60
N GLY A 39 3.45 -6.33 -0.27
CA GLY A 39 2.48 -6.88 -1.23
C GLY A 39 1.67 -5.81 -1.94
N ALA A 40 1.18 -4.81 -1.20
CA ALA A 40 0.49 -3.64 -1.74
C ALA A 40 0.60 -2.43 -0.79
N ILE A 41 0.27 -1.24 -1.31
CA ILE A 41 0.08 -0.01 -0.52
C ILE A 41 -1.35 0.47 -0.78
N VAL A 42 -2.17 0.55 0.27
CA VAL A 42 -3.49 1.15 0.19
C VAL A 42 -3.35 2.62 0.55
N VAL A 43 -3.41 3.50 -0.46
CA VAL A 43 -3.21 4.95 -0.27
C VAL A 43 -4.36 5.61 0.49
N LYS A 44 -4.15 6.86 0.93
CA LYS A 44 -5.21 7.68 1.52
C LYS A 44 -6.43 7.78 0.58
N GLY A 45 -7.63 7.63 1.14
CA GLY A 45 -8.87 7.83 0.40
C GLY A 45 -8.95 9.23 -0.21
N LEU A 46 -9.34 9.28 -1.49
CA LEU A 46 -9.44 10.53 -2.26
C LEU A 46 -10.89 11.01 -2.29
N THR A 47 -11.05 12.33 -2.19
CA THR A 47 -12.33 13.02 -2.43
C THR A 47 -12.26 13.77 -3.77
N VAL A 48 -13.43 14.01 -4.39
CA VAL A 48 -13.51 14.74 -5.67
C VAL A 48 -12.89 16.13 -5.56
N ASN A 49 -13.13 16.81 -4.43
CA ASN A 49 -12.51 18.09 -4.11
C ASN A 49 -11.43 17.89 -3.03
N PRO A 50 -10.35 18.69 -3.01
CA PRO A 50 -9.37 18.67 -1.94
C PRO A 50 -10.01 18.89 -0.56
N LYS A 51 -9.50 18.19 0.46
CA LYS A 51 -9.85 18.37 1.87
C LYS A 51 -8.58 18.47 2.69
N GLU A 52 -8.53 19.46 3.57
CA GLU A 52 -7.39 19.68 4.48
C GLU A 52 -7.38 18.71 5.68
N GLY A 53 -8.52 18.07 5.97
CA GLY A 53 -8.70 17.15 7.09
C GLY A 53 -10.14 17.13 7.53
#